data_AF-A0A956Z1V8-F1
#
_entry.id   AF-A0A956Z1V8-F1
#
_cell.length_a   1.000
_cell.length_b   1.000
_cell.length_c   1.000
_cell.angle_alpha   90.00
_cell.angle_beta   90.00
_cell.angle_gamma   90.00
#
_symmetry.space_group_name_H-M   'P 1'
#
loop_
_entity.id
_entity.type
_entity.pdbx_description
1 polymer ?
#
loop_
_entity_poly.entity_id
_entity_poly.type
_entity_poly.pdbx_seq_one_letter_code
_entity_poly.pdbx_strand_id
1 'polypeptide(L)'
;VPLSRSMAPSMNYLPDDVVYRLALFEVEEDTLQSKIDTHDIFSNDRLSNARPLGDLPIVVLTSTQGLETQEDWDAVQQNLVALSTNSQWIIVDSSHDIHIDQPQQVADAVMSVIASARTGAPLAQ
;
A
#
# COMPACT_ATOMS: atom_id res chain seq x y z
N VAL A 1 -19.58 -1.98 32.83
CA VAL A 1 -20.36 -1.50 31.67
C VAL A 1 -19.71 -2.09 30.44
N PRO A 2 -20.27 -3.10 29.77
CA PRO A 2 -19.60 -3.68 28.62
C PRO A 2 -19.77 -2.75 27.41
N LEU A 3 -18.66 -2.48 26.74
CA LEU A 3 -18.56 -1.69 25.52
C LEU A 3 -19.12 -2.51 24.36
N SER A 4 -20.34 -2.19 23.93
CA SER A 4 -20.90 -2.74 22.70
C SER A 4 -20.21 -2.08 21.49
N ARG A 5 -19.16 -2.70 20.97
CA ARG A 5 -18.63 -2.39 19.65
C ARG A 5 -19.51 -3.12 18.63
N SER A 6 -20.14 -2.37 17.73
CA SER A 6 -20.94 -2.92 16.64
C SER A 6 -20.03 -3.73 15.70
N MET A 7 -19.98 -5.05 15.87
CA MET A 7 -19.33 -5.97 14.93
C MET A 7 -20.19 -6.14 13.67
N ALA A 8 -19.54 -6.30 12.52
CA ALA A 8 -20.22 -6.57 11.25
C ALA A 8 -21.09 -7.85 11.35
N PRO A 9 -22.27 -7.88 10.71
CA PRO A 9 -23.28 -8.94 10.92
C PRO A 9 -22.83 -10.36 10.52
N SER A 10 -21.68 -10.52 9.85
CA SER A 10 -21.13 -11.82 9.43
C SER A 10 -20.30 -12.55 10.50
N MET A 11 -19.95 -11.92 11.63
CA MET A 11 -19.14 -12.56 12.70
C MET A 11 -19.94 -13.32 13.77
N ASN A 12 -21.27 -13.19 13.80
CA ASN A 12 -22.12 -13.76 14.85
C ASN A 12 -22.26 -15.30 14.84
N TYR A 13 -21.62 -15.99 13.89
CA TYR A 13 -21.70 -17.46 13.73
C TYR A 13 -20.39 -18.19 14.04
N LEU A 14 -19.35 -17.48 14.46
CA LEU A 14 -18.09 -18.12 14.83
C LEU A 14 -18.10 -18.48 16.31
N PRO A 15 -17.72 -19.71 16.69
CA PRO A 15 -17.61 -20.09 18.09
C PRO A 15 -16.56 -19.21 18.80
N ASP A 16 -16.78 -18.94 20.09
CA ASP A 16 -16.02 -17.94 20.86
C ASP A 16 -14.50 -18.14 20.76
N ASP A 17 -14.02 -19.38 20.69
CA ASP A 17 -12.60 -19.71 20.54
C ASP A 17 -11.99 -19.24 19.21
N VAL A 18 -12.79 -19.16 18.15
CA VAL A 18 -12.38 -18.66 16.84
C VAL A 18 -12.39 -17.13 16.82
N VAL A 19 -13.36 -16.49 17.48
CA VAL A 19 -13.41 -15.02 17.65
C VAL A 19 -12.22 -14.53 18.47
N TYR A 20 -11.87 -15.23 19.56
CA TYR A 20 -10.69 -14.90 20.37
C TYR A 20 -9.39 -15.08 19.59
N ARG A 21 -9.28 -16.11 18.76
CA ARG A 21 -8.08 -16.34 17.94
C ARG A 21 -7.96 -15.33 16.82
N LEU A 22 -9.05 -14.97 16.14
CA LEU A 22 -9.06 -13.88 15.16
C LEU A 22 -8.73 -12.54 15.82
N ALA A 23 -9.31 -12.22 16.97
CA ALA A 23 -8.96 -11.02 17.71
C ALA A 23 -7.49 -11.02 18.17
N LEU A 24 -6.90 -12.17 18.50
CA LEU A 24 -5.46 -12.27 18.81
C LEU A 24 -4.56 -12.16 17.56
N PHE A 25 -5.05 -12.49 16.37
CA PHE A 25 -4.34 -12.26 15.11
C PHE A 25 -4.59 -10.86 14.53
N GLU A 26 -5.72 -10.22 14.88
CA GLU A 26 -6.14 -8.87 14.45
C GLU A 26 -5.67 -7.79 15.44
N VAL A 27 -5.31 -8.17 16.68
CA VAL A 27 -4.44 -7.37 17.53
C VAL A 27 -3.04 -7.45 16.91
N GLU A 28 -2.87 -6.68 15.85
CA GLU A 28 -1.59 -6.09 15.52
C GLU A 28 -1.12 -5.41 16.81
N GLU A 29 0.04 -5.82 17.34
CA GLU A 29 0.68 -5.14 18.47
C GLU A 29 1.08 -3.74 17.98
N ASP A 30 0.09 -2.85 17.99
CA ASP A 30 0.26 -1.46 17.65
C ASP A 30 0.87 -0.79 18.88
N THR A 31 2.16 -1.08 19.08
CA THR A 31 2.96 -0.45 20.12
C THR A 31 2.90 1.06 19.92
N LEU A 32 3.00 1.85 20.99
CA LEU A 32 3.06 3.31 20.86
C LEU A 32 4.20 3.76 19.91
N GLN A 33 5.24 2.92 19.77
CA GLN A 33 6.30 3.10 18.80
C GLN A 33 5.83 2.87 17.36
N SER A 34 5.05 1.81 17.08
CA SER A 34 4.37 1.58 15.79
C SER A 34 3.52 2.78 15.39
N LYS A 35 2.75 3.35 16.32
CA LYS A 35 1.93 4.54 16.05
C LYS A 35 2.76 5.80 15.80
N ILE A 36 3.89 5.97 16.48
CA ILE A 36 4.83 7.08 16.23
C ILE A 36 5.49 6.91 14.86
N ASP A 37 5.95 5.70 14.54
CA ASP A 37 6.51 5.38 13.22
C ASP A 37 5.45 5.52 12.12
N THR A 38 4.18 5.20 12.38
CA THR A 38 3.07 5.37 11.44
C THR A 38 2.73 6.85 11.25
N HIS A 39 2.81 7.67 12.31
CA HIS A 39 2.71 9.12 12.20
C HIS A 39 3.86 9.71 11.36
N ASP A 40 5.05 9.11 11.44
CA ASP A 40 6.22 9.42 10.59
C ASP A 40 6.17 8.79 9.18
N ILE A 41 5.30 7.80 8.92
CA ILE A 41 5.10 7.20 7.60
C ILE A 41 4.15 8.08 6.75
N PHE A 42 3.24 8.81 7.40
CA PHE A 42 2.44 9.85 6.73
C PHE A 42 3.22 11.15 6.50
N SER A 43 4.38 11.33 7.12
CA SER A 43 5.28 12.42 6.77
C SER A 43 6.20 11.99 5.62
N ASN A 44 6.26 12.81 4.57
CA ASN A 44 7.18 12.64 3.42
C ASN A 44 8.68 12.73 3.81
N ASP A 45 9.00 12.87 5.10
CA ASP A 45 10.35 13.10 5.62
C ASP A 45 11.29 11.92 5.35
N ARG A 46 10.78 10.68 5.36
CA ARG A 46 11.61 9.52 5.02
C ARG A 46 11.89 9.41 3.52
N LEU A 47 10.93 9.78 2.67
CA LEU A 47 11.10 9.76 1.21
C LEU A 47 11.99 10.90 0.72
N SER A 48 11.84 12.10 1.29
CA SER A 48 12.68 13.26 0.96
C SER A 48 14.16 13.05 1.32
N ASN A 49 14.45 12.18 2.30
CA ASN A 49 15.81 11.81 2.67
C ASN A 49 16.27 10.46 2.10
N ALA A 50 15.45 9.79 1.29
CA ALA A 50 15.81 8.52 0.68
C ALA A 50 16.94 8.70 -0.35
N ARG A 51 17.84 7.72 -0.41
CA ARG A 51 18.86 7.70 -1.46
C ARG A 51 18.19 7.36 -2.80
N PRO A 52 18.64 7.97 -3.92
CA PRO A 52 18.18 7.56 -5.24
C PRO A 52 18.43 6.08 -5.48
N LEU A 53 17.47 5.41 -6.12
CA LEU A 53 17.51 4.02 -6.55
C LEU A 53 18.16 3.83 -7.93
N GLY A 54 18.65 4.92 -8.54
CA GLY A 54 19.33 4.88 -9.83
C GLY A 54 18.35 4.58 -10.96
N ASP A 55 18.68 3.59 -11.79
CA ASP A 55 17.88 3.14 -12.94
C ASP A 55 17.09 1.84 -12.66
N LEU A 56 16.97 1.44 -11.40
CA LEU A 56 16.16 0.29 -11.00
C LEU A 56 14.71 0.49 -11.47
N PRO A 57 14.09 -0.48 -12.16
CA PRO A 57 12.70 -0.35 -12.61
C PRO A 57 11.74 -0.29 -11.42
N ILE A 58 10.94 0.77 -11.35
CA ILE A 58 9.91 0.97 -10.30
C ILE A 58 8.56 1.25 -10.95
N VAL A 59 7.54 0.49 -10.57
CA VAL A 59 6.14 0.82 -10.90
C VAL A 59 5.41 1.13 -9.59
N VAL A 60 4.78 2.30 -9.53
CA VAL A 60 3.93 2.72 -8.42
C VAL A 60 2.48 2.60 -8.88
N LEU A 61 1.69 1.77 -8.20
CA LEU A 61 0.25 1.65 -8.41
C LEU A 61 -0.48 2.41 -7.31
N THR A 62 -1.40 3.29 -7.69
CA THR A 62 -2.19 4.10 -6.74
C THR A 62 -3.66 3.97 -7.04
N SER A 63 -4.46 3.69 -6.02
CA SER A 63 -5.91 3.59 -6.20
C SER A 63 -6.56 4.96 -6.35
N THR A 64 -7.64 5.02 -7.14
CA THR A 64 -8.50 6.21 -7.24
C THR A 64 -9.04 6.62 -5.87
N GLN A 65 -9.51 5.65 -5.06
CA GLN A 65 -9.96 5.92 -3.69
C GLN A 65 -8.86 6.54 -2.82
N GLY A 66 -7.61 6.08 -2.95
CA GLY A 66 -6.49 6.64 -2.20
C GLY A 66 -6.27 8.13 -2.50
N LEU A 67 -6.33 8.51 -3.78
CA LEU A 67 -6.21 9.90 -4.22
C LEU A 67 -7.39 10.78 -3.76
N GLU A 68 -8.58 10.22 -3.66
CA GLU A 68 -9.78 10.96 -3.25
C GLU A 68 -9.87 11.15 -1.73
N THR A 69 -9.31 10.22 -0.96
CA THR A 69 -9.51 10.15 0.50
C THR A 69 -8.33 10.65 1.32
N GLN A 70 -7.15 10.77 0.72
CA GLN A 70 -5.94 11.21 1.41
C GLN A 70 -5.38 12.48 0.78
N GLU A 71 -5.32 13.55 1.57
CA GLU A 71 -4.69 14.81 1.20
C GLU A 71 -3.19 14.59 0.91
N ASP A 72 -2.66 15.27 -0.11
CA ASP A 72 -1.27 15.20 -0.58
C ASP A 72 -0.77 13.79 -0.97
N TRP A 73 -1.68 12.82 -1.13
CA TRP A 73 -1.29 11.45 -1.47
C TRP A 73 -0.60 11.39 -2.83
N ASP A 74 -1.07 12.17 -3.80
CA ASP A 74 -0.45 12.33 -5.11
C ASP A 74 1.02 12.78 -5.02
N ALA A 75 1.34 13.72 -4.12
CA ALA A 75 2.70 14.18 -3.89
C ALA A 75 3.59 13.07 -3.30
N VAL A 76 3.07 12.26 -2.38
CA VAL A 76 3.76 11.08 -1.84
C VAL A 76 4.07 10.07 -2.96
N GLN A 77 3.10 9.80 -3.84
CA GLN A 77 3.31 8.88 -4.96
C GLN A 77 4.34 9.41 -5.96
N GLN A 78 4.31 10.70 -6.26
CA GLN A 78 5.32 11.34 -7.12
C GLN A 78 6.73 11.25 -6.52
N ASN A 79 6.86 11.39 -5.20
CA ASN A 79 8.14 11.23 -4.52
C ASN A 79 8.69 9.80 -4.66
N LEU A 80 7.83 8.78 -4.57
CA LEU A 80 8.22 7.38 -4.80
C LEU A 80 8.72 7.14 -6.23
N VAL A 81 8.01 7.70 -7.21
CA VAL A 81 8.37 7.60 -8.64
C VAL A 81 9.73 8.29 -8.90
N ALA A 82 9.98 9.42 -8.24
CA ALA A 82 11.21 10.19 -8.37
C ALA A 82 12.45 9.50 -7.80
N LEU A 83 12.30 8.41 -7.04
CA LEU A 83 13.45 7.65 -6.53
C LEU A 83 14.25 6.96 -7.64
N SER A 84 13.65 6.69 -8.80
CA SER A 84 14.32 6.07 -9.93
C SER A 84 14.17 6.89 -11.22
N THR A 85 15.18 6.84 -12.08
CA THR A 85 15.11 7.38 -13.45
C THR A 85 14.38 6.45 -14.41
N ASN A 86 14.07 5.22 -13.99
CA ASN A 86 13.33 4.21 -14.72
C ASN A 86 12.07 3.84 -13.92
N SER A 87 11.10 4.74 -13.91
CA SER A 87 9.89 4.59 -13.10
C SER A 87 8.62 4.89 -13.89
N GLN A 88 7.51 4.33 -13.41
CA GLN A 88 6.18 4.55 -13.96
C GLN A 88 5.17 4.71 -12.82
N TRP A 89 4.25 5.66 -12.96
CA TRP A 89 3.12 5.83 -12.06
C TRP A 89 1.82 5.49 -12.77
N ILE A 90 1.03 4.59 -12.19
CA ILE A 90 -0.24 4.15 -12.76
C ILE A 90 -1.34 4.36 -11.71
N ILE A 91 -2.38 5.09 -12.10
CA ILE A 91 -3.59 5.26 -11.30
C ILE A 91 -4.59 4.18 -11.69
N VAL A 92 -5.10 3.47 -10.68
CA VAL A 92 -5.91 2.27 -10.85
C VAL A 92 -7.28 2.50 -10.24
N ASP A 93 -8.34 2.34 -11.04
CA ASP A 93 -9.71 2.45 -10.53
C ASP A 93 -10.05 1.28 -9.59
N SER A 94 -9.99 1.54 -8.28
CA SER A 94 -10.05 0.53 -7.22
C SER A 94 -10.22 1.17 -5.84
N SER A 95 -10.59 0.34 -4.87
CA SER A 95 -10.45 0.68 -3.45
C SER A 95 -8.96 0.74 -3.04
N HIS A 96 -8.69 0.93 -1.75
CA HIS A 96 -7.33 0.80 -1.21
C HIS A 96 -6.64 -0.51 -1.64
N ASP A 97 -7.40 -1.61 -1.71
CA ASP A 97 -6.86 -2.95 -1.96
C ASP A 97 -6.81 -3.27 -3.47
N ILE A 98 -5.94 -2.57 -4.21
CA ILE A 98 -5.73 -2.76 -5.67
C ILE A 98 -5.53 -4.23 -6.03
N HIS A 99 -4.82 -4.99 -5.20
CA HIS A 99 -4.50 -6.39 -5.45
C HIS A 99 -5.72 -7.32 -5.34
N ILE A 100 -6.79 -6.89 -4.68
CA ILE A 100 -8.08 -7.61 -4.61
C ILE A 100 -8.97 -7.19 -5.78
N ASP A 101 -9.09 -5.89 -6.01
CA ASP A 101 -10.03 -5.34 -7.00
C ASP A 101 -9.52 -5.48 -8.45
N GLN A 102 -8.22 -5.27 -8.64
CA GLN A 102 -7.55 -5.18 -9.95
C GLN A 102 -6.28 -6.07 -9.99
N PRO A 103 -6.37 -7.37 -9.67
CA PRO A 103 -5.21 -8.26 -9.59
C PRO A 103 -4.42 -8.34 -10.90
N GLN A 104 -5.09 -8.19 -12.05
CA GLN A 104 -4.42 -8.20 -13.34
C GLN A 104 -3.48 -7.00 -13.50
N GLN A 105 -3.86 -5.81 -13.02
CA GLN A 105 -3.00 -4.62 -13.11
C GLN A 105 -1.74 -4.77 -12.25
N VAL A 106 -1.86 -5.45 -11.11
CA VAL A 106 -0.70 -5.82 -10.27
C VAL A 106 0.21 -6.81 -11.00
N ALA A 107 -0.37 -7.86 -11.62
CA ALA A 107 0.40 -8.83 -12.37
C ALA A 107 1.15 -8.19 -13.56
N ASP A 108 0.48 -7.30 -14.30
CA ASP A 108 1.06 -6.60 -15.45
C ASP A 108 2.20 -5.66 -15.02
N ALA A 109 2.05 -4.95 -13.90
CA ALA A 109 3.11 -4.13 -13.31
C ALA A 109 4.34 -4.97 -12.95
N VAL A 110 4.14 -6.11 -12.28
CA VAL A 110 5.24 -7.04 -11.92
C VAL A 110 5.94 -7.56 -13.17
N MET A 111 5.18 -7.96 -14.19
CA MET A 111 5.75 -8.46 -15.45
C MET A 111 6.55 -7.37 -16.18
N SER A 112 6.12 -6.11 -16.10
CA SER A 112 6.82 -4.97 -16.69
C SER A 112 8.17 -4.71 -16.01
N VAL A 113 8.21 -4.75 -14.67
CA VAL A 113 9.45 -4.65 -13.89
C VAL A 113 10.41 -5.79 -14.24
N ILE A 114 9.92 -7.04 -14.29
CA ILE A 114 10.73 -8.21 -14.64
C ILE A 114 11.28 -8.08 -16.07
N ALA A 115 10.47 -7.62 -17.03
CA ALA A 115 10.90 -7.43 -18.40
C ALA A 115 11.99 -6.36 -18.51
N SER A 116 11.80 -5.21 -17.86
CA SER A 116 12.81 -4.13 -17.81
C SER A 116 14.12 -4.62 -17.17
N ALA A 117 14.05 -5.27 -16.01
CA ALA A 117 15.23 -5.79 -15.32
C ALA A 117 16.00 -6.85 -16.12
N ARG A 118 15.30 -7.72 -16.87
CA ARG A 118 15.93 -8.78 -17.68
C ARG A 118 16.58 -8.26 -18.96
N THR A 119 15.98 -7.24 -19.57
CA THR A 119 16.41 -6.74 -20.88
C THR A 119 17.31 -5.52 -20.79
N GLY A 120 17.29 -4.82 -19.65
CA GLY A 120 17.89 -3.49 -19.51
C GLY A 120 17.14 -2.40 -20.27
N ALA A 121 15.99 -2.71 -20.90
CA ALA A 121 15.14 -1.71 -21.53
C ALA A 121 14.37 -0.93 -20.46
N PRO A 122 14.10 0.37 -20.67
CA PRO A 122 13.30 1.15 -19.73
C PRO A 122 11.85 0.63 -19.68
N LEU A 123 11.16 0.92 -18.58
CA LEU A 123 9.71 0.72 -18.46
C LEU A 123 9.00 1.49 -19.58
N ALA A 124 7.97 0.89 -20.17
CA ALA A 124 7.16 1.56 -21.18
C ALA A 124 6.34 2.67 -20.50
N GLN A 125 6.50 3.91 -20.98
CA GLN A 125 5.75 5.07 -20.48
C GLN A 125 4.32 5.08 -20.99
#